data_AF-A0A7X4XQ06-F1
#
_entry.id   AF-A0A7X4XQ06-F1
#
_cell.length_a   1.000
_cell.length_b   1.000
_cell.length_c   1.000
_cell.angle_alpha   90.00
_cell.angle_beta   90.00
_cell.angle_gamma   90.00
#
_symmetry.space_group_name_H-M   'P 1'
#
loop_
_entity.id
_entity.type
_entity.pdbx_description
1 polymer ?
#
loop_
_entity_poly.entity_id
_entity_poly.type
_entity_poly.pdbx_seq_one_letter_code
_entity_poly.pdbx_strand_id
1 'polypeptide(L)'
;MVHQVTYFTDALSAWEDWNFTPYDKKCEHLLSLKSQLEKDKKDLAQVMAYHLEHATSLLAQPHCLVGPTGESNQLYTSGRGVALIIQEEQSQAGQWSVMALLVCALAAGNSVVVCSDDSTFIARLDAAIQNASLPLNVLQLTSLDGYSTLIESDIGSVGYVGSDACERLLNRQLAKRSGAIINLVSETDFIQLPTTHDPHLSLRFITERTRTINITAVGGNATLLELGSETH
;
A
#
# COMPACT_ATOMS: atom_id res chain seq x y z
N MET A 1 4.61 -3.24 -24.84
CA MET A 1 3.90 -1.95 -24.76
C MET A 1 2.40 -2.10 -24.47
N VAL A 2 1.57 -2.72 -25.30
CA VAL A 2 0.09 -2.78 -25.05
C VAL A 2 -0.29 -3.49 -23.74
N HIS A 3 0.35 -4.63 -23.43
CA HIS A 3 0.08 -5.35 -22.18
C HIS A 3 0.51 -4.57 -20.92
N GLN A 4 1.60 -3.81 -20.95
CA GLN A 4 2.13 -3.07 -19.79
C GLN A 4 1.26 -1.88 -19.37
N VAL A 5 0.67 -1.16 -20.33
CA VAL A 5 -0.30 -0.09 -20.06
C VAL A 5 -1.59 -0.64 -19.44
N THR A 6 -1.92 -1.90 -19.76
CA THR A 6 -3.09 -2.59 -19.20
C THR A 6 -2.89 -2.87 -17.71
N TYR A 7 -1.72 -3.36 -17.28
CA TYR A 7 -1.42 -3.60 -15.86
C TYR A 7 -1.63 -2.37 -14.97
N PHE A 8 -1.12 -1.19 -15.40
CA PHE A 8 -1.30 0.04 -14.62
C PHE A 8 -2.77 0.46 -14.54
N THR A 9 -3.47 0.45 -15.67
CA THR A 9 -4.88 0.88 -15.74
C THR A 9 -5.78 -0.01 -14.89
N ASP A 10 -5.57 -1.33 -14.96
CA ASP A 10 -6.29 -2.32 -14.17
C ASP A 10 -5.98 -2.19 -12.68
N ALA A 11 -4.71 -1.95 -12.32
CA ALA A 11 -4.29 -1.73 -10.93
C ALA A 11 -4.86 -0.43 -10.37
N LEU A 12 -4.93 0.62 -11.19
CA LEU A 12 -5.49 1.91 -10.80
C LEU A 12 -6.99 1.78 -10.54
N SER A 13 -7.73 1.12 -11.42
CA SER A 13 -9.16 0.86 -11.22
C SER A 13 -9.41 0.00 -9.97
N ALA A 14 -8.64 -1.06 -9.76
CA ALA A 14 -8.75 -1.88 -8.56
C ALA A 14 -8.39 -1.12 -7.27
N TRP A 15 -7.45 -0.17 -7.36
CA TRP A 15 -7.08 0.68 -6.21
C TRP A 15 -8.23 1.57 -5.76
N GLU A 16 -9.05 2.10 -6.66
CA GLU A 16 -10.16 2.97 -6.29
C GLU A 16 -11.09 2.25 -5.30
N ASP A 17 -11.49 1.01 -5.60
CA ASP A 17 -12.32 0.20 -4.70
C ASP A 17 -11.56 -0.30 -3.47
N TRP A 18 -10.32 -0.76 -3.67
CA TRP A 18 -9.49 -1.27 -2.58
C TRP A 18 -9.20 -0.21 -1.53
N ASN A 19 -8.91 1.02 -1.94
CA ASN A 19 -8.60 2.11 -1.03
C ASN A 19 -9.76 2.40 -0.07
N PHE A 20 -11.01 2.36 -0.57
CA PHE A 20 -12.22 2.56 0.24
C PHE A 20 -12.67 1.34 1.05
N THR A 21 -12.08 0.16 0.80
CA THR A 21 -12.39 -1.05 1.57
C THR A 21 -12.00 -0.84 3.05
N PRO A 22 -12.88 -1.12 4.03
CA PRO A 22 -12.56 -1.01 5.44
C PRO A 22 -11.34 -1.87 5.83
N TYR A 23 -10.54 -1.39 6.78
CA TYR A 23 -9.28 -2.04 7.15
C TYR A 23 -9.48 -3.50 7.57
N ASP A 24 -10.52 -3.80 8.36
CA ASP A 24 -10.84 -5.17 8.79
C ASP A 24 -11.07 -6.11 7.60
N LYS A 25 -11.74 -5.63 6.54
CA LYS A 25 -11.96 -6.40 5.31
C LYS A 25 -10.68 -6.57 4.51
N LYS A 26 -9.84 -5.53 4.44
CA LYS A 26 -8.49 -5.67 3.85
C LYS A 26 -7.70 -6.77 4.55
N CYS A 27 -7.71 -6.78 5.88
CA CYS A 27 -7.06 -7.80 6.69
C CYS A 27 -7.62 -9.21 6.46
N GLU A 28 -8.94 -9.38 6.35
CA GLU A 28 -9.55 -10.68 6.00
C GLU A 28 -9.00 -11.24 4.68
N HIS A 29 -8.90 -10.40 3.64
CA HIS A 29 -8.34 -10.80 2.34
C HIS A 29 -6.85 -11.16 2.44
N LEU A 30 -6.06 -10.36 3.17
CA LEU A 30 -4.62 -10.61 3.33
C LEU A 30 -4.33 -11.84 4.20
N LEU A 31 -5.17 -12.13 5.20
CA LEU A 31 -5.10 -13.35 5.99
C LEU A 31 -5.47 -14.59 5.16
N SER A 32 -6.43 -14.46 4.23
CA SER A 32 -6.73 -15.51 3.25
C SER A 32 -5.51 -15.82 2.39
N LEU A 33 -4.87 -14.79 1.83
CA LEU A 33 -3.64 -14.92 1.04
C LEU A 33 -2.50 -15.57 1.85
N LYS A 34 -2.30 -15.12 3.09
CA LYS A 34 -1.33 -15.70 4.02
C LYS A 34 -1.56 -17.20 4.23
N SER A 35 -2.81 -17.60 4.46
CA SER A 35 -3.17 -19.00 4.69
C SER A 35 -2.87 -19.89 3.47
N GLN A 36 -3.02 -19.37 2.25
CA GLN A 36 -2.63 -20.11 1.05
C GLN A 36 -1.11 -20.25 0.93
N LEU A 37 -0.35 -19.18 1.22
CA LEU A 37 1.12 -19.21 1.20
C LEU A 37 1.71 -20.12 2.27
N GLU A 38 1.09 -20.17 3.46
CA GLU A 38 1.53 -21.01 4.58
C GLU A 38 1.56 -22.51 4.26
N LYS A 39 0.72 -22.96 3.30
CA LYS A 39 0.69 -24.35 2.84
C LYS A 39 1.95 -24.76 2.08
N ASP A 40 2.60 -23.81 1.40
CA ASP A 40 3.80 -24.06 0.59
C ASP A 40 5.09 -23.55 1.26
N LYS A 41 5.09 -22.30 1.75
CA LYS A 41 6.26 -21.66 2.39
C LYS A 41 5.88 -20.90 3.65
N LYS A 42 6.12 -21.53 4.80
CA LYS A 42 5.86 -20.97 6.13
C LYS A 42 6.60 -19.66 6.40
N ASP A 43 7.86 -19.55 5.99
CA ASP A 43 8.68 -18.37 6.26
C ASP A 43 8.07 -17.09 5.64
N LEU A 44 7.54 -17.19 4.42
CA LEU A 44 6.85 -16.06 3.76
C LEU A 44 5.57 -15.68 4.51
N ALA A 45 4.79 -16.68 4.94
CA ALA A 45 3.58 -16.44 5.73
C ALA A 45 3.90 -15.80 7.10
N GLN A 46 5.05 -16.09 7.70
CA GLN A 46 5.52 -15.44 8.93
C GLN A 46 5.84 -13.96 8.70
N VAL A 47 6.53 -13.61 7.61
CA VAL A 47 6.78 -12.22 7.22
C VAL A 47 5.46 -11.47 7.04
N MET A 48 4.49 -12.06 6.33
CA MET A 48 3.17 -11.46 6.18
C MET A 48 2.48 -11.25 7.54
N ALA A 49 2.51 -12.26 8.42
CA ALA A 49 1.88 -12.18 9.74
C ALA A 49 2.47 -11.03 10.57
N TYR A 50 3.80 -10.93 10.59
CA TYR A 50 4.53 -9.88 11.31
C TYR A 50 4.08 -8.49 10.86
N HIS A 51 4.08 -8.22 9.55
CA HIS A 51 3.70 -6.91 9.03
C HIS A 51 2.20 -6.63 9.15
N LEU A 52 1.33 -7.63 9.04
CA LEU A 52 -0.12 -7.44 9.23
C LEU A 52 -0.45 -7.05 10.68
N GLU A 53 0.18 -7.68 11.67
CA GLU A 53 0.01 -7.33 13.08
C GLU A 53 0.40 -5.86 13.33
N HIS A 54 1.56 -5.45 12.82
CA HIS A 54 2.08 -4.10 13.02
C HIS A 54 1.28 -3.05 12.25
N ALA A 55 0.93 -3.34 10.99
CA ALA A 55 0.05 -2.48 10.20
C ALA A 55 -1.32 -2.32 10.87
N THR A 56 -1.85 -3.36 11.52
CA THR A 56 -3.15 -3.27 12.21
C THR A 56 -3.07 -2.27 13.35
N SER A 57 -2.01 -2.33 14.16
CA SER A 57 -1.78 -1.37 15.25
C SER A 57 -1.66 0.08 14.74
N LEU A 58 -1.03 0.28 13.58
CA LEU A 58 -0.72 1.60 13.04
C LEU A 58 -1.84 2.21 12.17
N LEU A 59 -2.61 1.38 11.47
CA LEU A 59 -3.49 1.84 10.38
C LEU A 59 -4.98 1.57 10.61
N ALA A 60 -5.35 0.64 11.49
CA ALA A 60 -6.74 0.18 11.59
C ALA A 60 -7.70 1.25 12.11
N GLN A 61 -7.24 2.07 13.06
CA GLN A 61 -8.09 3.04 13.75
C GLN A 61 -7.63 4.48 13.45
N PRO A 62 -8.56 5.38 13.08
CA PRO A 62 -8.27 6.81 13.00
C PRO A 62 -7.79 7.36 14.35
N HIS A 63 -6.80 8.23 14.31
CA HIS A 63 -6.33 8.98 15.46
C HIS A 63 -7.20 10.23 15.69
N CYS A 64 -7.88 10.31 16.82
CA CYS A 64 -8.67 11.49 17.19
C CYS A 64 -7.75 12.65 17.56
N LEU A 65 -7.87 13.76 16.84
CA LEU A 65 -7.14 14.99 17.11
C LEU A 65 -7.92 15.89 18.07
N VAL A 66 -7.18 16.70 18.83
CA VAL A 66 -7.79 17.73 19.70
C VAL A 66 -8.48 18.78 18.83
N GLY A 67 -9.69 19.19 19.24
CA GLY A 67 -10.49 20.20 18.56
C GLY A 67 -11.40 20.97 19.52
N PRO A 68 -12.02 22.06 19.05
CA PRO A 68 -13.01 22.81 19.82
C PRO A 68 -14.31 22.00 20.05
N THR A 69 -15.11 22.41 21.04
CA THR A 69 -16.44 21.84 21.24
C THR A 69 -17.29 21.99 19.99
N GLY A 70 -18.03 20.92 19.65
CA GLY A 70 -18.87 20.94 18.47
C GLY A 70 -18.11 20.63 17.18
N GLU A 71 -16.88 20.12 17.28
CA GLU A 71 -16.08 19.65 16.15
C GLU A 71 -15.51 18.25 16.43
N SER A 72 -15.49 17.38 15.42
CA SER A 72 -14.77 16.11 15.45
C SER A 72 -13.63 16.14 14.45
N ASN A 73 -12.40 15.91 14.91
CA ASN A 73 -11.20 15.87 14.09
C ASN A 73 -10.56 14.49 14.15
N GLN A 74 -10.35 13.89 12.98
CA GLN A 74 -9.73 12.57 12.85
C GLN A 74 -8.58 12.64 11.83
N LEU A 75 -7.42 12.12 12.22
CA LEU A 75 -6.31 11.78 11.35
C LEU A 75 -6.43 10.29 11.00
N TYR A 76 -6.48 9.97 9.72
CA TYR A 76 -6.52 8.60 9.23
C TYR A 76 -5.58 8.44 8.04
N THR A 77 -5.31 7.20 7.66
CA THR A 77 -4.43 6.87 6.55
C THR A 77 -5.24 6.39 5.35
N SER A 78 -4.68 6.58 4.16
CA SER A 78 -5.23 6.09 2.89
C SER A 78 -4.08 5.64 2.00
N GLY A 79 -4.35 4.73 1.06
CA GLY A 79 -3.35 4.33 0.07
C GLY A 79 -2.92 5.50 -0.81
N ARG A 80 -1.67 5.46 -1.26
CA ARG A 80 -1.06 6.46 -2.15
C ARG A 80 -1.46 6.28 -3.62
N GLY A 81 -1.86 5.07 -4.03
CA GLY A 81 -2.14 4.75 -5.42
C GLY A 81 -1.74 3.32 -5.78
N VAL A 82 -1.29 3.15 -7.02
CA VAL A 82 -0.61 1.93 -7.48
C VAL A 82 0.82 1.91 -6.92
N ALA A 83 1.19 0.84 -6.21
CA ALA A 83 2.54 0.60 -5.74
C ALA A 83 3.27 -0.38 -6.70
N LEU A 84 4.42 0.06 -7.22
CA LEU A 84 5.26 -0.77 -8.07
C LEU A 84 6.35 -1.43 -7.22
N ILE A 85 6.41 -2.76 -7.19
CA ILE A 85 7.45 -3.50 -6.47
C ILE A 85 8.37 -4.18 -7.48
N ILE A 86 9.66 -3.91 -7.40
CA ILE A 86 10.67 -4.38 -8.34
C ILE A 86 11.62 -5.31 -7.59
N GLN A 87 11.74 -6.55 -8.06
CA GLN A 87 12.65 -7.55 -7.49
C GLN A 87 13.80 -7.84 -8.46
N GLU A 88 14.98 -7.29 -8.15
CA GLU A 88 16.23 -7.69 -8.80
C GLU A 88 16.87 -8.87 -8.05
N GLU A 89 16.87 -8.85 -6.71
CA GLU A 89 17.48 -9.90 -5.89
C GLU A 89 16.53 -11.10 -5.68
N GLN A 90 16.96 -12.28 -6.13
CA GLN A 90 16.15 -13.52 -6.13
C GLN A 90 16.48 -14.49 -4.99
N SER A 91 17.42 -14.15 -4.11
CA SER A 91 17.69 -14.96 -2.92
C SER A 91 16.46 -15.06 -2.00
N GLN A 92 16.51 -16.01 -1.07
CA GLN A 92 15.46 -16.19 -0.06
C GLN A 92 15.25 -14.91 0.77
N ALA A 93 16.32 -14.20 1.10
CA ALA A 93 16.26 -12.90 1.76
C ALA A 93 15.53 -11.86 0.91
N GLY A 94 15.83 -11.81 -0.41
CA GLY A 94 15.10 -10.96 -1.35
C GLY A 94 13.61 -11.27 -1.40
N GLN A 95 13.21 -12.55 -1.42
CA GLN A 95 11.81 -12.95 -1.39
C GLN A 95 11.09 -12.50 -0.11
N TRP A 96 11.76 -12.55 1.05
CA TRP A 96 11.21 -12.01 2.30
C TRP A 96 10.97 -10.50 2.21
N SER A 97 11.93 -9.75 1.66
CA SER A 97 11.82 -8.29 1.50
C SER A 97 10.71 -7.89 0.53
N VAL A 98 10.57 -8.60 -0.59
CA VAL A 98 9.46 -8.37 -1.52
C VAL A 98 8.11 -8.62 -0.84
N MET A 99 8.01 -9.70 -0.06
CA MET A 99 6.79 -10.02 0.70
C MET A 99 6.45 -8.94 1.74
N ALA A 100 7.45 -8.43 2.45
CA ALA A 100 7.28 -7.34 3.41
C ALA A 100 6.72 -6.07 2.74
N LEU A 101 7.36 -5.61 1.66
CA LEU A 101 6.91 -4.44 0.90
C LEU A 101 5.50 -4.65 0.33
N LEU A 102 5.22 -5.83 -0.22
CA LEU A 102 3.93 -6.20 -0.81
C LEU A 102 2.80 -6.13 0.22
N VAL A 103 2.97 -6.80 1.36
CA VAL A 103 1.93 -6.83 2.40
C VAL A 103 1.71 -5.46 3.00
N CYS A 104 2.78 -4.72 3.28
CA CYS A 104 2.68 -3.36 3.81
C CYS A 104 1.96 -2.43 2.83
N ALA A 105 2.25 -2.50 1.53
CA ALA A 105 1.58 -1.69 0.52
C ALA A 105 0.08 -2.04 0.40
N LEU A 106 -0.27 -3.33 0.36
CA LEU A 106 -1.68 -3.75 0.31
C LEU A 106 -2.46 -3.37 1.57
N ALA A 107 -1.87 -3.58 2.76
CA ALA A 107 -2.48 -3.23 4.03
C ALA A 107 -2.68 -1.71 4.18
N ALA A 108 -1.77 -0.91 3.62
CA ALA A 108 -1.89 0.54 3.53
C ALA A 108 -2.99 1.02 2.56
N GLY A 109 -3.61 0.12 1.79
CA GLY A 109 -4.70 0.43 0.86
C GLY A 109 -4.23 0.77 -0.56
N ASN A 110 -3.03 0.36 -0.95
CA ASN A 110 -2.53 0.46 -2.32
C ASN A 110 -2.91 -0.80 -3.11
N SER A 111 -3.09 -0.68 -4.43
CA SER A 111 -2.92 -1.84 -5.31
C SER A 111 -1.44 -2.04 -5.61
N VAL A 112 -1.03 -3.25 -5.96
CA VAL A 112 0.38 -3.61 -6.11
C VAL A 112 0.61 -4.29 -7.46
N VAL A 113 1.65 -3.86 -8.17
CA VAL A 113 2.20 -4.56 -9.33
C VAL A 113 3.61 -5.01 -9.00
N VAL A 114 3.86 -6.31 -9.01
CA VAL A 114 5.18 -6.90 -8.76
C VAL A 114 5.85 -7.23 -10.09
N CYS A 115 7.04 -6.67 -10.32
CA CYS A 115 7.92 -6.97 -11.44
C CYS A 115 9.07 -7.86 -10.96
N SER A 116 9.07 -9.12 -11.38
CA SER A 116 10.11 -10.09 -11.02
C SER A 116 10.23 -11.18 -12.07
N ASP A 117 11.45 -11.68 -12.25
CA ASP A 117 11.75 -12.87 -13.07
C ASP A 117 12.03 -14.11 -12.21
N ASP A 118 11.83 -14.05 -10.88
CA ASP A 118 11.90 -15.22 -10.01
C ASP A 118 10.68 -16.12 -10.26
N SER A 119 10.82 -17.05 -11.20
CA SER A 119 9.73 -17.93 -11.64
C SER A 119 9.14 -18.76 -10.50
N THR A 120 9.95 -19.14 -9.51
CA THR A 120 9.50 -19.97 -8.39
C THR A 120 8.66 -19.14 -7.42
N PHE A 121 9.11 -17.93 -7.11
CA PHE A 121 8.38 -17.01 -6.27
C PHE A 121 7.08 -16.53 -6.92
N ILE A 122 7.13 -16.16 -8.21
CA ILE A 122 5.96 -15.72 -8.98
C ILE A 122 4.92 -16.84 -9.10
N ALA A 123 5.32 -18.06 -9.45
CA ALA A 123 4.36 -19.18 -9.55
C ALA A 123 3.68 -19.49 -8.20
N ARG A 124 4.42 -19.36 -7.10
CA ARG A 124 3.87 -19.52 -5.74
C ARG A 124 2.88 -18.43 -5.39
N LEU A 125 3.23 -17.17 -5.65
CA LEU A 125 2.33 -16.04 -5.42
C LEU A 125 1.07 -16.16 -6.26
N ASP A 126 1.20 -16.48 -7.55
CA ASP A 126 0.07 -16.65 -8.46
C ASP A 126 -0.89 -17.74 -7.97
N ALA A 127 -0.36 -18.91 -7.60
CA ALA A 127 -1.15 -20.00 -7.02
C ALA A 127 -1.86 -19.56 -5.71
N ALA A 128 -1.19 -18.78 -4.86
CA ALA A 128 -1.80 -18.27 -3.64
C ALA A 128 -2.90 -17.25 -3.90
N ILE A 129 -2.70 -16.33 -4.86
CA ILE A 129 -3.68 -15.32 -5.27
C ILE A 129 -4.95 -15.98 -5.81
N GLN A 130 -4.80 -16.96 -6.71
CA GLN A 130 -5.94 -17.67 -7.31
C GLN A 130 -6.82 -18.41 -6.29
N ASN A 131 -6.24 -18.83 -5.17
CA ASN A 131 -6.94 -19.55 -4.10
C ASN A 131 -7.34 -18.66 -2.91
N ALA A 132 -6.92 -17.39 -2.91
CA ALA A 132 -7.25 -16.42 -1.88
C ALA A 132 -8.50 -15.63 -2.27
N SER A 133 -9.13 -14.98 -1.29
CA SER A 133 -10.29 -14.12 -1.53
C SER A 133 -9.93 -12.72 -2.05
N LEU A 134 -8.73 -12.49 -2.60
CA LEU A 134 -8.27 -11.15 -2.97
C LEU A 134 -9.09 -10.59 -4.16
N PRO A 135 -9.51 -9.32 -4.14
CA PRO A 135 -10.19 -8.73 -5.28
C PRO A 135 -9.30 -8.73 -6.53
N LEU A 136 -9.94 -8.83 -7.69
CA LEU A 136 -9.24 -8.88 -8.97
C LEU A 136 -8.37 -7.63 -9.17
N ASN A 137 -7.18 -7.81 -9.76
CA ASN A 137 -6.25 -6.74 -10.13
C ASN A 137 -5.66 -5.91 -8.97
N VAL A 138 -6.01 -6.19 -7.71
CA VAL A 138 -5.39 -5.55 -6.53
C VAL A 138 -3.93 -5.94 -6.37
N LEU A 139 -3.57 -7.18 -6.70
CA LEU A 139 -2.20 -7.66 -6.80
C LEU A 139 -2.00 -8.28 -8.18
N GLN A 140 -1.05 -7.75 -8.94
CA GLN A 140 -0.69 -8.22 -10.27
C GLN A 140 0.79 -8.57 -10.33
N LEU A 141 1.12 -9.59 -11.12
CA LEU A 141 2.48 -10.09 -11.31
C LEU A 141 2.88 -9.94 -12.78
N THR A 142 4.09 -9.43 -13.03
CA THR A 142 4.66 -9.26 -14.37
C THR A 142 6.16 -9.54 -14.34
N SER A 143 6.76 -9.73 -15.52
CA SER A 143 8.22 -9.87 -15.66
C SER A 143 8.97 -8.62 -15.21
N LEU A 144 10.25 -8.79 -14.86
CA LEU A 144 11.10 -7.71 -14.38
C LEU A 144 11.17 -6.57 -15.40
N ASP A 145 11.38 -6.88 -16.69
CA ASP A 145 11.45 -5.89 -17.77
C ASP A 145 10.25 -4.93 -17.84
N GLY A 146 9.09 -5.36 -17.30
CA GLY A 146 7.86 -4.57 -17.21
C GLY A 146 7.99 -3.29 -16.39
N TYR A 147 8.90 -3.23 -15.41
CA TYR A 147 9.00 -2.05 -14.54
C TYR A 147 9.39 -0.79 -15.31
N SER A 148 10.17 -0.92 -16.39
CA SER A 148 10.68 0.20 -17.18
C SER A 148 9.58 1.11 -17.75
N THR A 149 8.44 0.52 -18.12
CA THR A 149 7.27 1.25 -18.61
C THR A 149 6.36 1.68 -17.46
N LEU A 150 6.18 0.81 -16.45
CA LEU A 150 5.30 1.08 -15.31
C LEU A 150 5.82 2.24 -14.44
N ILE A 151 7.13 2.38 -14.30
CA ILE A 151 7.76 3.46 -13.54
C ILE A 151 7.54 4.85 -14.18
N GLU A 152 7.17 4.91 -15.46
CA GLU A 152 6.78 6.13 -16.16
C GLU A 152 5.30 6.49 -15.94
N SER A 153 4.47 5.54 -15.49
CA SER A 153 3.05 5.76 -15.18
C SER A 153 2.85 6.55 -13.87
N ASP A 154 1.63 6.95 -13.55
CA ASP A 154 1.31 7.74 -12.34
C ASP A 154 1.17 6.86 -11.09
N ILE A 155 2.26 6.21 -10.71
CA ILE A 155 2.34 5.33 -9.53
C ILE A 155 2.51 6.14 -8.24
N GLY A 156 1.97 5.63 -7.13
CA GLY A 156 2.01 6.30 -5.82
C GLY A 156 3.27 6.03 -4.99
N SER A 157 3.93 4.89 -5.23
CA SER A 157 5.14 4.45 -4.51
C SER A 157 5.92 3.38 -5.28
N VAL A 158 7.22 3.28 -5.01
CA VAL A 158 8.07 2.19 -5.52
C VAL A 158 8.70 1.44 -4.36
N GLY A 159 8.53 0.12 -4.34
CA GLY A 159 9.32 -0.81 -3.55
C GLY A 159 10.44 -1.40 -4.40
N TYR A 160 11.67 -1.42 -3.91
CA TYR A 160 12.82 -1.98 -4.62
C TYR A 160 13.58 -2.98 -3.76
N VAL A 161 13.93 -4.13 -4.33
CA VAL A 161 14.73 -5.15 -3.66
C VAL A 161 15.87 -5.56 -4.58
N GLY A 162 17.09 -5.14 -4.28
CA GLY A 162 18.23 -5.37 -5.15
C GLY A 162 19.50 -4.64 -4.74
N SER A 163 20.35 -4.33 -5.72
CA SER A 163 21.63 -3.66 -5.50
C SER A 163 21.52 -2.14 -5.25
N ASP A 164 22.44 -1.58 -4.44
CA ASP A 164 22.50 -0.12 -4.21
C ASP A 164 22.75 0.68 -5.50
N ALA A 165 23.42 0.07 -6.49
CA ALA A 165 23.72 0.73 -7.76
C ALA A 165 22.45 1.03 -8.55
N CYS A 166 21.56 0.04 -8.64
CA CYS A 166 20.27 0.17 -9.31
C CYS A 166 19.30 1.00 -8.48
N GLU A 167 19.30 0.86 -7.14
CA GLU A 167 18.53 1.73 -6.25
C GLU A 167 18.80 3.23 -6.51
N ARG A 168 20.09 3.63 -6.54
CA ARG A 168 20.48 5.02 -6.84
C ARG A 168 20.03 5.46 -8.24
N LEU A 169 19.99 4.54 -9.20
CA LEU A 169 19.51 4.81 -10.56
C LEU A 169 18.00 5.07 -10.55
N LEU A 170 17.23 4.21 -9.90
CA LEU A 170 15.78 4.37 -9.74
C LEU A 170 15.44 5.66 -8.99
N ASN A 171 16.15 5.98 -7.91
CA ASN A 171 15.94 7.24 -7.19
C ASN A 171 16.15 8.47 -8.09
N ARG A 172 17.23 8.48 -8.89
CA ARG A 172 17.46 9.56 -9.87
C ARG A 172 16.40 9.61 -10.96
N GLN A 173 15.88 8.47 -11.39
CA GLN A 173 14.81 8.41 -12.39
C GLN A 173 13.50 8.98 -11.83
N LEU A 174 13.10 8.56 -10.63
CA LEU A 174 11.91 9.06 -9.94
C LEU A 174 12.01 10.56 -9.66
N ALA A 175 13.18 11.05 -9.23
CA ALA A 175 13.41 12.47 -8.97
C ALA A 175 13.32 13.37 -10.21
N LYS A 176 13.48 12.82 -11.42
CA LYS A 176 13.34 13.58 -12.68
C LYS A 176 11.88 13.75 -13.12
N ARG A 177 10.95 13.00 -12.52
CA ARG A 177 9.53 13.07 -12.90
C ARG A 177 8.95 14.43 -12.54
N SER A 178 8.08 14.93 -13.40
CA SER A 178 7.17 16.02 -13.07
C SER A 178 5.96 15.48 -12.31
N GLY A 179 5.60 16.07 -11.18
CA GLY A 179 4.43 15.68 -10.40
C GLY A 179 4.74 15.46 -8.92
N ALA A 180 3.92 14.64 -8.26
CA ALA A 180 4.12 14.30 -6.86
C ALA A 180 5.43 13.53 -6.65
N ILE A 181 6.12 13.80 -5.53
CA ILE A 181 7.31 13.05 -5.15
C ILE A 181 6.91 11.63 -4.79
N ILE A 182 7.40 10.67 -5.57
CA ILE A 182 7.15 9.24 -5.37
C ILE A 182 8.13 8.72 -4.33
N ASN A 183 7.60 8.04 -3.31
CA ASN A 183 8.44 7.45 -2.28
C ASN A 183 9.08 6.15 -2.81
N LEU A 184 10.41 6.08 -2.72
CA LEU A 184 11.19 4.87 -2.98
C LEU A 184 11.51 4.21 -1.63
N VAL A 185 11.12 2.94 -1.47
CA VAL A 185 11.38 2.12 -0.30
C VAL A 185 12.20 0.92 -0.75
N SER A 186 13.45 0.85 -0.30
CA SER A 186 14.42 -0.10 -0.81
C SER A 186 14.87 -1.07 0.26
N GLU A 187 15.17 -2.31 -0.14
CA GLU A 187 16.01 -3.22 0.62
C GLU A 187 17.22 -3.60 -0.22
N THR A 188 18.40 -3.28 0.30
CA THR A 188 19.70 -3.54 -0.35
C THR A 188 20.66 -4.31 0.55
N ASP A 189 20.36 -4.45 1.86
CA ASP A 189 21.14 -5.25 2.80
C ASP A 189 20.42 -6.58 3.10
N PHE A 190 20.88 -7.64 2.45
CA PHE A 190 20.31 -8.99 2.59
C PHE A 190 20.86 -9.78 3.78
N ILE A 191 21.67 -9.15 4.64
CA ILE A 191 22.20 -9.74 5.87
C ILE A 191 21.40 -9.23 7.06
N GLN A 192 21.27 -7.90 7.19
CA GLN A 192 20.55 -7.29 8.32
C GLN A 192 19.07 -7.09 8.05
N LEU A 193 18.69 -6.93 6.77
CA LEU A 193 17.32 -6.74 6.32
C LEU A 193 16.60 -5.61 7.08
N PRO A 194 17.21 -4.40 7.19
CA PRO A 194 16.68 -3.31 8.02
C PRO A 194 15.27 -2.87 7.62
N THR A 195 14.94 -2.88 6.32
CA THR A 195 13.62 -2.48 5.83
C THR A 195 12.61 -3.59 6.08
N THR A 196 12.97 -4.84 5.81
CA THR A 196 12.10 -6.00 6.04
C THR A 196 11.79 -6.21 7.52
N HIS A 197 12.74 -5.91 8.41
CA HIS A 197 12.54 -6.00 9.86
C HIS A 197 11.92 -4.73 10.47
N ASP A 198 11.55 -3.71 9.67
CA ASP A 198 10.96 -2.48 10.19
C ASP A 198 9.49 -2.69 10.60
N PRO A 199 9.15 -2.57 11.90
CA PRO A 199 7.76 -2.62 12.37
C PRO A 199 6.87 -1.53 11.75
N HIS A 200 7.44 -0.41 11.33
CA HIS A 200 6.71 0.75 10.82
C HIS A 200 6.65 0.82 9.29
N LEU A 201 7.12 -0.21 8.58
CA LEU A 201 7.24 -0.22 7.11
C LEU A 201 5.94 0.19 6.39
N SER A 202 4.78 -0.19 6.93
CA SER A 202 3.47 0.17 6.36
C SER A 202 3.25 1.69 6.23
N LEU A 203 3.83 2.49 7.11
CA LEU A 203 3.75 3.96 7.07
C LEU A 203 4.48 4.55 5.85
N ARG A 204 5.39 3.80 5.21
CA ARG A 204 6.06 4.22 3.98
C ARG A 204 5.14 4.18 2.75
N PHE A 205 3.96 3.57 2.89
CA PHE A 205 3.00 3.35 1.81
C PHE A 205 1.66 4.07 2.01
N ILE A 206 1.54 4.96 2.99
CA ILE A 206 0.31 5.72 3.25
C ILE A 206 0.39 7.18 2.79
N THR A 207 -0.79 7.77 2.67
CA THR A 207 -1.02 9.20 2.73
C THR A 207 -1.85 9.50 3.97
N GLU A 208 -1.40 10.44 4.78
CA GLU A 208 -2.16 10.96 5.91
C GLU A 208 -3.30 11.85 5.40
N ARG A 209 -4.49 11.69 5.99
CA ARG A 209 -5.67 12.48 5.68
C ARG A 209 -6.33 12.92 6.97
N THR A 210 -6.77 14.17 7.01
CA THR A 210 -7.59 14.68 8.10
C THR A 210 -9.04 14.78 7.66
N ARG A 211 -9.96 14.50 8.59
CA ARG A 211 -11.40 14.77 8.44
C ARG A 211 -11.85 15.59 9.64
N THR A 212 -12.39 16.76 9.35
CA THR A 212 -13.00 17.66 10.33
C THR A 212 -14.49 17.74 10.05
N ILE A 213 -15.31 17.41 11.04
CA ILE A 213 -16.77 17.49 10.95
C ILE A 213 -17.25 18.48 12.00
N ASN A 214 -17.92 19.54 11.57
CA ASN A 214 -18.62 20.45 12.47
C ASN A 214 -19.94 19.80 12.90
N ILE A 215 -20.01 19.36 14.16
CA ILE A 215 -21.18 18.72 14.76
C ILE A 215 -22.10 19.72 15.49
N THR A 216 -21.77 21.02 15.54
CA THR A 216 -22.62 22.05 16.19
C THR A 216 -24.04 22.12 15.61
N ALA A 217 -24.24 21.70 14.37
CA ALA A 217 -25.56 21.62 13.75
C ALA A 217 -26.46 20.49 14.29
N VAL A 218 -25.93 19.55 15.09
CA VAL A 218 -26.70 18.38 15.60
C VAL A 218 -27.43 18.68 16.93
N GLY A 219 -27.13 19.80 17.59
CA GLY A 219 -27.73 20.15 18.90
C GLY A 219 -27.91 21.63 19.20
N GLY A 220 -27.63 22.53 18.25
CA GLY A 220 -27.90 23.96 18.41
C GLY A 220 -29.41 24.22 18.43
N ASN A 221 -29.88 25.00 19.39
CA ASN A 221 -31.24 25.54 19.41
C ASN A 221 -31.49 26.27 18.08
N ALA A 222 -32.26 25.68 17.15
CA ALA A 222 -32.51 26.20 15.80
C ALA A 222 -32.99 27.66 15.80
N THR A 223 -33.63 28.09 16.88
CA THR A 223 -34.05 29.48 17.16
C THR A 223 -32.89 30.50 17.09
N LEU A 224 -31.63 30.10 17.34
CA LEU A 224 -30.45 30.98 17.22
C LEU A 224 -30.02 31.24 15.78
N LEU A 225 -30.38 30.37 14.83
CA LEU A 225 -30.16 30.59 13.40
C LEU A 225 -31.21 31.56 12.82
N GLU A 226 -32.42 31.58 13.40
CA GLU A 226 -33.53 32.46 12.95
C GLU A 226 -33.39 33.90 13.44
N LEU A 227 -32.73 34.14 14.59
CA LEU A 227 -32.50 35.47 15.16
C LEU A 227 -31.63 36.41 14.29
N GLY A 228 -30.93 35.89 13.29
CA GLY A 228 -30.19 36.69 12.30
C GLY A 228 -30.97 37.01 11.02
N SER A 229 -32.22 36.55 10.91
CA SER A 229 -33.05 36.69 9.70
C SER A 229 -34.19 37.71 9.82
N GLU A 230 -34.25 38.48 10.92
CA GLU A 230 -35.10 39.67 10.96
C GLU A 230 -34.50 40.77 10.08
N THR A 231 -35.14 40.90 8.92
CA THR A 231 -35.01 41.96 7.92
C THR A 231 -34.72 43.33 8.50
N HIS A 232 -33.60 43.92 8.09
CA HIS A 232 -33.50 45.37 7.91
C HIS A 232 -34.30 45.82 6.68
#